data_AF-A0A9P7ASC0-F1
#
_entry.id   AF-A0A9P7ASC0-F1
#
_cell.length_a   1.000
_cell.length_b   1.000
_cell.length_c   1.000
_cell.angle_alpha   90.00
_cell.angle_beta   90.00
_cell.angle_gamma   90.00
#
_symmetry.space_group_name_H-M   'P 1'
#
loop_
_entity.id
_entity.type
_entity.pdbx_description
1 polymer ?
#
loop_
_entity_poly.entity_id
_entity_poly.type
_entity_poly.pdbx_seq_one_letter_code
_entity_poly.pdbx_strand_id
1 'polypeptide(L)'
;NVLIDGDRKAYLADFGLSGTFKKSTGMTYLAKMTCHPGAVRWAAPELLSGEEPASATTQSDMYSFGNIMLQVLTGNVPWCHLTCDFQITYQVVIEGKIHPRPHDLYVTDRHWNFMTRCWSMPFTDRP
;
A
#
# COMPACT_ATOMS: atom_id res chain seq x y z
N ASN A 1 2.60 9.09 -3.87
CA ASN A 1 2.22 10.51 -4.04
C ASN A 1 2.73 11.39 -2.90
N VAL A 2 4.03 11.30 -2.56
CA VAL A 2 4.65 12.16 -1.54
C VAL A 2 5.71 13.01 -2.24
N LEU A 3 5.56 14.33 -2.20
CA LEU A 3 6.49 15.30 -2.77
C LEU A 3 7.33 15.93 -1.67
N ILE A 4 8.59 16.23 -1.96
CA ILE A 4 9.51 16.90 -1.03
C ILE A 4 9.88 18.26 -1.62
N ASP A 5 9.68 19.34 -0.86
CA ASP A 5 10.11 20.68 -1.29
C ASP A 5 11.61 20.95 -1.03
N GLY A 6 12.09 22.14 -1.41
CA GLY A 6 13.48 22.56 -1.22
C GLY A 6 13.92 22.63 0.26
N ASP A 7 12.96 22.74 1.18
CA ASP A 7 13.19 22.81 2.63
C ASP A 7 13.11 21.43 3.30
N ARG A 8 13.04 20.35 2.51
CA ARG A 8 12.90 18.95 2.96
C ARG A 8 11.57 18.68 3.68
N LYS A 9 10.53 19.46 3.38
CA LYS A 9 9.18 19.22 3.90
C LYS A 9 8.39 18.33 2.95
N ALA A 10 7.72 17.34 3.52
CA ALA A 10 6.92 16.38 2.78
C ALA A 10 5.47 16.84 2.60
N TYR A 11 4.91 16.65 1.41
CA TYR A 11 3.53 16.97 1.05
C TYR A 11 2.87 15.78 0.37
N LEU A 12 1.63 15.49 0.75
CA LEU A 12 0.80 14.52 0.04
C LEU A 12 0.14 15.20 -1.16
N ALA A 13 0.18 14.54 -2.30
CA ALA A 13 -0.39 15.03 -3.56
C ALA A 13 -1.28 13.95 -4.20
N ASP A 14 -1.85 14.28 -5.36
CA ASP A 14 -2.63 13.36 -6.20
C ASP A 14 -3.75 12.63 -5.45
N PHE A 15 -4.80 13.41 -5.21
CA PHE A 15 -6.06 13.02 -4.59
C PHE A 15 -7.11 12.60 -5.64
N GLY A 16 -6.72 12.32 -6.89
CA GLY A 16 -7.65 12.01 -7.99
C GLY A 16 -8.51 10.76 -7.73
N LEU A 17 -8.04 9.89 -6.83
CA LEU A 17 -8.75 8.69 -6.37
C LEU A 17 -9.45 8.86 -5.01
N SER A 18 -9.29 9.99 -4.33
CA SER A 18 -9.98 10.26 -3.07
C SER A 18 -11.43 10.66 -3.36
N GLY A 19 -12.29 9.66 -3.53
CA GLY A 19 -13.72 9.86 -3.70
C GLY A 19 -14.42 9.99 -2.34
N THR A 20 -15.23 11.03 -2.16
CA THR A 20 -16.23 11.07 -1.09
C THR A 20 -17.14 9.86 -1.22
N PHE A 21 -17.47 9.23 -0.08
CA PHE A 21 -18.35 8.07 0.14
C PHE A 21 -19.72 8.11 -0.57
N LYS A 22 -19.74 8.19 -1.89
CA LYS A 22 -20.92 7.95 -2.71
C LYS A 22 -20.56 6.85 -3.67
N LYS A 23 -21.35 5.79 -3.62
CA LYS A 23 -21.49 4.75 -4.63
C LYS A 23 -21.75 5.39 -6.00
N SER A 24 -20.74 6.00 -6.62
CA SER A 24 -20.82 6.49 -7.98
C SER A 24 -20.54 5.31 -8.88
N THR A 25 -21.64 4.70 -9.32
CA THR A 25 -21.79 3.73 -10.39
C THR A 25 -20.70 3.87 -11.47
N GLY A 26 -19.84 2.87 -11.61
CA GLY A 26 -19.09 2.68 -12.85
C GLY A 26 -17.77 1.90 -12.73
N MET A 27 -16.89 2.26 -11.80
CA MET A 27 -15.52 1.72 -11.78
C MET A 27 -15.07 1.31 -10.37
N THR A 28 -14.73 0.03 -10.22
CA THR A 28 -14.15 -0.55 -9.00
C THR A 28 -12.77 0.07 -8.71
N TYR A 29 -12.31 0.02 -7.46
CA TYR A 29 -10.97 0.52 -7.11
C TYR A 29 -9.87 -0.17 -7.95
N LEU A 30 -10.02 -1.48 -8.19
CA LEU A 30 -9.16 -2.26 -9.07
C LEU A 30 -9.10 -1.67 -10.49
N ALA A 31 -10.25 -1.28 -11.05
CA ALA A 31 -10.31 -0.65 -12.37
C ALA A 31 -9.68 0.75 -12.43
N LYS A 32 -9.55 1.46 -11.29
CA LYS A 32 -8.81 2.73 -11.22
C LYS A 32 -7.30 2.50 -11.02
N MET A 33 -6.92 1.41 -10.35
CA MET A 33 -5.54 0.96 -10.19
C MET A 33 -4.92 0.50 -11.51
N THR A 34 -5.68 -0.15 -12.39
CA THR A 34 -5.19 -0.53 -13.73
C THR A 34 -4.84 0.67 -14.60
N CYS A 35 -5.40 1.87 -14.33
CA CYS A 35 -5.00 3.12 -14.97
C CYS A 35 -3.68 3.71 -14.42
N HIS A 36 -3.17 3.19 -13.30
CA HIS A 36 -1.93 3.64 -12.66
C HIS A 36 -0.96 2.45 -12.50
N PRO A 37 -0.26 2.04 -13.59
CA PRO A 37 0.65 0.90 -13.57
C PRO A 37 1.65 0.98 -12.40
N GLY A 38 1.77 -0.11 -11.63
CA GLY A 38 2.68 -0.22 -10.49
C GLY A 38 2.11 0.18 -9.13
N ALA A 39 0.96 0.86 -9.06
CA ALA A 39 0.33 1.24 -7.79
C ALA A 39 -0.09 0.02 -6.93
N VAL A 40 -0.22 -1.16 -7.54
CA VAL A 40 -0.49 -2.46 -6.89
C VAL A 40 0.50 -2.77 -5.76
N ARG A 41 1.76 -2.32 -5.87
CA ARG A 41 2.81 -2.56 -4.84
C ARG A 41 2.47 -1.99 -3.46
N TRP A 42 1.69 -0.90 -3.43
CA TRP A 42 1.30 -0.25 -2.18
C TRP A 42 -0.12 -0.63 -1.75
N ALA A 43 -0.93 -1.20 -2.65
CA ALA A 43 -2.35 -1.48 -2.43
C ALA A 43 -2.57 -2.58 -1.39
N ALA A 44 -3.59 -2.37 -0.56
CA ALA A 44 -4.02 -3.33 0.47
C ALA A 44 -4.72 -4.56 -0.15
N PRO A 45 -4.59 -5.75 0.46
CA PRO A 45 -5.16 -7.00 -0.06
C PRO A 45 -6.66 -6.90 -0.37
N GLU A 46 -7.43 -6.25 0.50
CA GLU A 46 -8.88 -6.10 0.34
C GLU A 46 -9.24 -5.31 -0.94
N LEU A 47 -8.38 -4.39 -1.37
CA LEU A 47 -8.57 -3.60 -2.59
C LEU A 47 -8.17 -4.34 -3.87
N LEU A 48 -7.42 -5.45 -3.73
CA LEU A 48 -6.94 -6.29 -4.83
C LEU A 48 -7.77 -7.58 -5.00
N SER A 49 -8.50 -7.98 -3.96
CA SER A 49 -9.31 -9.21 -3.93
C SER A 49 -10.45 -9.25 -4.96
N GLY A 50 -10.92 -8.08 -5.41
CA GLY A 50 -12.07 -7.96 -6.30
C GLY A 50 -13.43 -8.20 -5.61
N GLU A 51 -13.45 -8.38 -4.28
CA GLU A 51 -14.69 -8.49 -3.51
C GLU A 51 -15.33 -7.10 -3.32
N GLU A 52 -16.58 -6.95 -3.74
CA GLU A 52 -17.31 -5.69 -3.62
C GLU A 52 -18.10 -5.60 -2.31
N PRO A 53 -18.14 -4.42 -1.63
CA PRO A 53 -17.54 -3.16 -2.07
C PRO A 53 -16.05 -3.03 -1.72
N ALA A 54 -15.18 -2.97 -2.74
CA ALA A 54 -13.76 -2.65 -2.57
C ALA A 54 -13.59 -1.14 -2.54
N SER A 55 -13.94 -0.52 -1.41
CA SER A 55 -13.72 0.92 -1.20
C SER A 55 -12.42 1.17 -0.43
N ALA A 56 -11.64 2.15 -0.87
CA ALA A 56 -10.53 2.66 -0.08
C ALA A 56 -11.04 3.18 1.28
N THR A 57 -10.38 2.74 2.34
CA THR A 57 -10.63 3.13 3.73
C THR A 57 -9.36 3.69 4.35
N THR A 58 -9.47 4.34 5.51
CA THR A 58 -8.31 4.72 6.31
C THR A 58 -7.41 3.52 6.60
N GLN A 59 -7.97 2.34 6.83
CA GLN A 59 -7.20 1.11 7.08
C GLN A 59 -6.42 0.65 5.84
N SER A 60 -6.96 0.88 4.64
CA SER A 60 -6.23 0.60 3.40
C SER A 60 -5.13 1.63 3.12
N ASP A 61 -5.32 2.88 3.54
CA ASP A 61 -4.28 3.91 3.49
C ASP A 61 -3.14 3.57 4.46
N MET A 62 -3.46 3.01 5.63
CA MET A 62 -2.46 2.58 6.62
C MET A 62 -1.60 1.41 6.12
N TYR A 63 -2.17 0.49 5.35
CA TYR A 63 -1.38 -0.54 4.66
C TYR A 63 -0.40 0.08 3.66
N SER A 64 -0.90 1.01 2.84
CA SER A 64 -0.09 1.76 1.86
C SER A 64 1.02 2.56 2.54
N PHE A 65 0.73 3.15 3.72
CA PHE A 65 1.70 3.87 4.52
C PHE A 65 2.84 2.97 5.02
N GLY A 66 2.54 1.76 5.49
CA GLY A 66 3.57 0.78 5.85
C GLY A 66 4.52 0.47 4.68
N ASN A 67 3.97 0.34 3.46
CA ASN A 67 4.75 0.15 2.24
C ASN A 67 5.62 1.38 1.89
N ILE A 68 5.11 2.60 2.11
CA ILE A 68 5.91 3.84 1.95
C ILE A 68 7.05 3.87 2.97
N MET A 69 6.81 3.54 4.23
CA MET A 69 7.86 3.49 5.25
C MET A 69 8.96 2.50 4.87
N LEU A 70 8.59 1.30 4.40
CA LEU A 70 9.56 0.31 3.93
C LEU A 70 10.41 0.87 2.80
N GLN A 71 9.79 1.53 1.83
CA GLN A 71 10.50 2.12 0.70
C GLN A 71 11.45 3.24 1.12
N VAL A 72 11.02 4.12 2.02
CA VAL A 72 11.87 5.21 2.53
C VAL A 72 13.06 4.67 3.31
N LEU A 73 12.85 3.65 4.14
CA LEU A 73 13.90 3.10 5.00
C LEU A 73 14.91 2.22 4.26
N THR A 74 14.49 1.54 3.18
CA THR A 74 15.33 0.60 2.43
C THR A 74 15.80 1.14 1.08
N GLY A 75 15.24 2.25 0.61
CA GLY A 75 15.43 2.78 -0.74
C GLY A 75 14.82 1.93 -1.86
N ASN A 76 14.18 0.79 -1.54
CA ASN A 76 13.65 -0.15 -2.50
C ASN A 76 12.12 -0.08 -2.56
N VAL A 77 11.53 -0.17 -3.76
CA VAL A 77 10.07 -0.27 -3.88
C VAL A 77 9.55 -1.53 -3.20
N PRO A 78 8.32 -1.53 -2.65
CA PRO A 78 7.71 -2.73 -2.09
C PRO A 78 7.68 -3.86 -3.13
N TRP A 79 7.99 -5.08 -2.69
CA TRP A 79 8.05 -6.26 -3.56
C TRP A 79 9.03 -6.11 -4.75
N CYS A 80 10.16 -5.41 -4.56
CA CYS A 80 11.13 -5.09 -5.62
C CYS A 80 11.66 -6.30 -6.42
N HIS A 81 11.64 -7.50 -5.85
CA HIS A 81 12.06 -8.75 -6.51
C HIS A 81 11.00 -9.35 -7.45
N LEU A 82 9.76 -8.84 -7.43
CA LEU A 82 8.66 -9.29 -8.28
C LEU A 82 8.51 -8.36 -9.48
N THR A 83 8.36 -8.94 -10.67
CA THR A 83 8.39 -8.22 -11.94
C THR A 83 7.02 -7.89 -12.50
N CYS A 84 5.96 -8.60 -12.08
CA CYS A 84 4.59 -8.33 -12.54
C CYS A 84 3.57 -8.22 -11.39
N ASP A 85 2.53 -7.42 -11.62
CA ASP A 85 1.49 -7.12 -10.63
C ASP A 85 0.75 -8.38 -10.17
N PHE A 86 0.57 -9.37 -11.06
CA PHE A 86 -0.05 -10.64 -10.71
C PHE A 86 0.71 -11.40 -9.61
N GLN A 87 2.05 -11.40 -9.65
CA GLN A 87 2.86 -12.04 -8.59
C GLN A 87 2.62 -11.34 -7.24
N ILE A 88 2.55 -10.01 -7.24
CA ILE A 88 2.32 -9.22 -6.02
C ILE A 88 0.93 -9.54 -5.45
N THR A 89 -0.10 -9.49 -6.30
CA THR A 89 -1.47 -9.84 -5.90
C THR A 89 -1.54 -11.26 -5.36
N TYR A 90 -0.85 -12.22 -5.98
CA TYR A 90 -0.80 -13.60 -5.48
C TYR A 90 -0.14 -13.70 -4.10
N GLN A 91 1.03 -13.09 -3.89
CA GLN A 91 1.73 -13.11 -2.59
C GLN A 91 0.87 -12.49 -1.47
N VAL A 92 0.21 -11.36 -1.77
CA VAL A 92 -0.51 -10.56 -0.77
C VAL A 92 -1.92 -11.09 -0.49
N VAL A 93 -2.69 -11.40 -1.54
CA VAL A 93 -4.10 -11.78 -1.41
C VAL A 93 -4.26 -13.28 -1.16
N ILE A 94 -3.52 -14.11 -1.89
CA ILE A 94 -3.69 -15.58 -1.85
C ILE A 94 -2.83 -16.20 -0.76
N GLU A 95 -1.55 -15.84 -0.70
CA GLU A 95 -0.64 -16.39 0.32
C GLU A 95 -0.69 -15.63 1.65
N GLY A 96 -1.25 -14.41 1.69
CA GLY A 96 -1.31 -13.59 2.90
C GLY A 96 0.07 -13.19 3.43
N LYS A 97 1.07 -13.12 2.55
CA LYS A 97 2.45 -12.79 2.94
C LYS A 97 2.63 -11.30 3.13
N ILE A 98 3.44 -10.96 4.13
CA ILE A 98 4.01 -9.63 4.29
C ILE A 98 5.45 -9.61 3.78
N HIS A 99 6.05 -8.42 3.68
CA HIS A 99 7.44 -8.29 3.25
C HIS A 99 8.38 -9.08 4.16
N PRO A 100 9.45 -9.69 3.62
CA PRO A 100 10.53 -10.20 4.47
C PRO A 100 11.19 -9.03 5.20
N ARG A 101 11.64 -9.26 6.44
CA ARG A 101 12.35 -8.23 7.20
C ARG A 101 13.66 -7.89 6.47
N PRO A 102 13.87 -6.61 6.08
CA PRO A 102 15.13 -6.22 5.45
C PRO A 102 16.27 -6.30 6.46
N HIS A 103 17.46 -6.67 5.99
CA HIS A 103 18.71 -6.66 6.78
C HIS A 103 19.34 -5.26 6.87
N ASP A 104 18.61 -4.22 6.45
CA ASP A 104 19.10 -2.84 6.43
C ASP A 104 19.22 -2.27 7.85
N LEU A 105 20.34 -1.61 8.12
CA LEU A 105 20.65 -1.00 9.42
C LEU A 105 19.67 0.12 9.81
N TYR A 106 18.97 0.73 8.84
CA TYR A 106 18.00 1.78 9.12
C TYR A 106 16.64 1.24 9.64
N VAL A 107 16.37 -0.07 9.48
CA VAL A 107 15.11 -0.70 9.93
C VAL A 107 15.25 -1.22 11.36
N THR A 108 15.07 -0.30 12.31
CA THR A 108 14.99 -0.63 13.75
C THR A 108 13.81 -1.55 14.06
N ASP A 109 13.84 -2.25 15.21
CA ASP A 109 12.71 -3.05 15.68
C ASP A 109 11.43 -2.22 15.83
N ARG A 110 11.55 -0.95 16.23
CA ARG A 110 10.40 -0.04 16.34
C ARG A 110 9.77 0.23 14.98
N HIS A 111 10.58 0.48 13.96
CA HIS A 111 10.10 0.66 12.59
C HIS A 111 9.44 -0.62 12.09
N TRP A 112 10.11 -1.76 12.28
CA TRP A 112 9.61 -3.06 11.87
C TRP A 112 8.26 -3.40 12.49
N ASN A 113 8.15 -3.32 13.82
CA ASN A 113 6.93 -3.63 14.55
C ASN A 113 5.75 -2.72 14.15
N PHE A 114 6.02 -1.46 13.82
CA PHE A 114 4.99 -0.56 13.32
C PHE A 114 4.54 -0.96 11.90
N MET A 115 5.48 -1.18 10.98
CA MET A 115 5.15 -1.60 9.61
C MET A 115 4.40 -2.93 9.57
N THR A 116 4.78 -3.91 10.40
CA THR A 116 4.07 -5.20 10.46
C THR A 116 2.63 -5.04 10.94
N ARG A 117 2.33 -4.07 11.81
CA ARG A 117 0.95 -3.75 12.21
C ARG A 117 0.16 -3.07 11.09
N CYS A 118 0.82 -2.22 10.29
CA CYS A 118 0.20 -1.65 9.09
C CYS A 118 -0.20 -2.74 8.07
N TRP A 119 0.53 -3.85 8.02
CA TRP A 119 0.27 -4.97 7.11
C TRP A 119 -0.59 -6.09 7.69
N SER A 120 -1.28 -5.87 8.82
CA SER A 120 -2.22 -6.84 9.37
C SER A 120 -3.29 -7.22 8.35
N MET A 121 -3.53 -8.52 8.19
CA MET A 121 -4.56 -9.06 7.29
C MET A 121 -5.97 -8.67 7.75
N PRO A 122 -6.35 -8.81 9.05
CA PRO A 122 -7.51 -8.10 9.57
C PRO A 122 -7.26 -6.60 9.49
N PHE A 123 -7.94 -5.91 8.58
CA PHE A 123 -7.73 -4.49 8.36
C PHE A 123 -8.08 -3.64 9.59
N THR A 124 -8.94 -4.14 10.48
CA THR A 124 -9.31 -3.50 11.75
C THR A 124 -8.17 -3.43 12.76
N ASP A 125 -7.16 -4.28 12.62
CA ASP A 125 -6.00 -4.34 13.53
C ASP A 125 -4.88 -3.38 13.10
N ARG A 126 -5.04 -2.76 11.93
CA ARG A 126 -4.13 -1.73 11.44
C ARG A 126 -4.31 -0.47 12.29
N PRO A 127 -3.22 0.28 12.58
CA PRO A 127 -3.26 1.46 13.44
C PRO A 127 -4.17 2.58 12.92
#